data_AF-A0A2G3K4D9-F1
#
_entry.id   AF-A0A2G3K4D9-F1
#
_cell.length_a   1.000
_cell.length_b   1.000
_cell.length_c   1.000
_cell.angle_alpha   90.00
_cell.angle_beta   90.00
_cell.angle_gamma   90.00
#
_symmetry.space_group_name_H-M   'P 1'
#
loop_
_entity.id
_entity.type
_entity.pdbx_description
1 polymer ?
#
loop_
_entity_poly.entity_id
_entity_poly.type
_entity_poly.pdbx_seq_one_letter_code
_entity_poly.pdbx_strand_id
1 'polypeptide(L)'
;MSASGHWYRQPVVLLFLGLLLVTVVACMGLIFMAIKTDDGLVTDDYYKRGNEIGMEMSRDTQAAKLGLSAQIFLAQDGRSIRALLIPMPDPAQPITLRLSHPT
;
A
#
# COMPACT_ATOMS: atom_id res chain seq x y z
N MET A 1 -7.58 23.88 -72.04
CA MET A 1 -6.55 24.31 -71.08
C MET A 1 -7.00 23.85 -69.70
N SER A 2 -6.48 22.71 -69.23
CA SER A 2 -6.87 22.20 -67.91
C SER A 2 -6.09 23.01 -66.87
N ALA A 3 -6.77 23.93 -66.17
CA ALA A 3 -6.18 24.61 -65.04
C ALA A 3 -6.04 23.59 -63.90
N SER A 4 -4.89 22.94 -63.85
CA SER A 4 -4.49 22.05 -62.77
C SER A 4 -4.34 22.87 -61.48
N GLY A 5 -5.45 23.02 -60.77
CA GLY A 5 -5.48 23.68 -59.46
C GLY A 5 -4.54 22.95 -58.50
N HIS A 6 -3.55 23.68 -57.98
CA HIS A 6 -2.56 23.17 -57.05
C HIS A 6 -3.23 22.59 -55.79
N TRP A 7 -3.13 21.27 -55.61
CA TRP A 7 -3.80 20.50 -54.55
C TRP A 7 -3.49 21.01 -53.13
N TYR A 8 -2.27 21.47 -52.88
CA TYR A 8 -1.79 21.97 -51.59
C TYR A 8 -2.38 23.32 -51.19
N ARG A 9 -3.14 23.98 -52.08
CA ARG A 9 -3.82 25.26 -51.80
C ARG A 9 -5.30 25.10 -51.49
N GLN A 10 -5.82 23.87 -51.54
CA GLN A 10 -7.23 23.62 -51.26
C GLN A 10 -7.45 23.57 -49.74
N PRO A 11 -8.26 24.47 -49.16
CA PRO A 11 -8.43 24.55 -47.71
C PRO A 11 -9.02 23.27 -47.11
N VAL A 12 -9.87 22.57 -47.86
CA VAL A 12 -10.46 21.29 -47.46
C VAL A 12 -9.39 20.20 -47.34
N VAL A 13 -8.47 20.12 -48.29
CA VAL A 13 -7.38 19.12 -48.26
C VAL A 13 -6.44 19.39 -47.08
N LEU A 14 -6.11 20.66 -46.84
CA LEU A 14 -5.29 21.07 -45.69
C LEU A 14 -6.00 20.77 -44.36
N LEU A 15 -7.33 20.89 -44.28
CA LEU A 15 -8.10 20.55 -43.08
C LEU A 15 -8.01 19.07 -42.76
N PHE A 16 -8.24 18.18 -43.73
CA PHE A 16 -8.14 16.73 -43.50
C PHE A 16 -6.72 16.30 -43.15
N LEU A 17 -5.71 16.85 -43.85
CA LEU A 17 -4.31 16.58 -43.55
C LEU A 17 -3.93 17.09 -42.14
N GLY A 18 -4.40 18.28 -41.77
CA GLY A 18 -4.23 18.86 -40.45
C GLY A 18 -4.87 18.01 -39.36
N LEU A 19 -6.09 17.52 -39.58
CA LEU A 19 -6.79 16.64 -38.64
C LEU A 19 -5.99 15.37 -38.38
N LEU A 20 -5.52 14.68 -39.44
CA LEU A 20 -4.70 13.49 -39.31
C LEU A 20 -3.39 13.76 -38.57
N LEU A 21 -2.71 14.87 -38.87
CA LEU A 21 -1.48 15.27 -38.18
C LEU A 21 -1.72 15.52 -36.70
N VAL A 22 -2.78 16.26 -36.36
CA VAL A 22 -3.16 16.54 -34.97
C VAL A 22 -3.45 15.25 -34.22
N THR A 23 -4.17 14.29 -34.82
CA THR A 23 -4.44 12.99 -34.20
C THR A 23 -3.15 12.24 -33.87
N VAL A 24 -2.20 12.16 -34.80
CA VAL A 24 -0.91 11.48 -34.58
C VAL A 24 -0.13 12.13 -33.44
N VAL A 25 -0.03 13.46 -33.44
CA VAL A 25 0.67 14.22 -32.39
C VAL A 25 0.00 14.04 -31.03
N ALA A 26 -1.34 14.08 -30.99
CA ALA A 26 -2.11 13.87 -29.76
C ALA A 26 -1.91 12.47 -29.19
N CYS A 27 -1.94 11.42 -30.04
CA CYS A 27 -1.65 10.05 -29.60
C CYS A 27 -0.22 9.92 -29.05
N MET A 28 0.77 10.51 -29.72
CA MET A 28 2.15 10.49 -29.23
C MET A 28 2.29 11.22 -27.89
N GLY A 29 1.59 12.34 -27.71
CA GLY A 29 1.53 13.09 -26.44
C GLY A 29 0.86 12.29 -25.32
N LEU A 30 -0.23 11.58 -25.62
CA LEU A 30 -0.90 10.70 -24.67
C LEU A 30 0.00 9.53 -24.25
N ILE A 31 0.72 8.91 -25.19
CA ILE A 31 1.69 7.85 -24.90
C ILE A 31 2.82 8.39 -24.01
N PHE A 32 3.37 9.57 -24.34
CA PHE A 32 4.41 10.20 -23.53
C PHE A 32 3.92 10.52 -22.12
N MET A 33 2.70 11.04 -22.00
CA MET A 33 2.08 11.32 -20.70
C MET A 33 1.82 10.03 -19.92
N ALA A 34 1.35 8.97 -20.58
CA ALA A 34 1.16 7.67 -19.97
C ALA A 34 2.49 7.12 -19.44
N ILE A 35 3.57 7.11 -20.22
CA ILE A 35 4.88 6.64 -19.78
C ILE A 35 5.43 7.47 -18.61
N LYS A 36 5.24 8.79 -18.64
CA LYS A 36 5.74 9.68 -17.59
C LYS A 36 4.91 9.62 -16.29
N THR A 37 3.63 9.31 -16.40
CA THR A 37 2.67 9.25 -15.28
C THR A 37 2.46 7.83 -14.78
N ASP A 38 2.91 6.83 -15.54
CA ASP A 38 3.06 5.46 -15.09
C ASP A 38 4.18 5.46 -14.05
N ASP A 39 3.80 5.73 -12.81
CA ASP A 39 4.59 5.42 -11.62
C ASP A 39 4.75 3.89 -11.60
N GLY A 40 5.72 3.43 -12.40
CA GLY A 40 6.06 2.04 -12.63
C GLY A 40 6.51 1.39 -11.33
N LEU A 41 5.54 1.01 -10.52
CA LEU A 41 5.75 0.35 -9.24
C LEU A 41 4.68 -0.75 -9.11
N VAL A 42 4.71 -1.68 -10.07
CA VAL A 42 4.70 -3.09 -9.66
C VAL A 42 6.01 -3.29 -8.88
N THR A 43 6.02 -2.83 -7.64
CA THR A 43 6.97 -3.30 -6.66
C THR A 43 6.61 -4.75 -6.42
N ASP A 44 7.59 -5.65 -6.58
CA ASP A 44 7.51 -7.06 -6.19
C ASP A 44 6.91 -7.29 -4.77
N ASP A 45 6.82 -6.23 -3.96
CA ASP A 45 6.23 -6.20 -2.63
C ASP A 45 4.71 -6.37 -2.59
N TYR A 46 3.97 -6.22 -3.71
CA TYR A 46 2.52 -6.48 -3.68
C TYR A 46 2.21 -7.96 -3.40
N TYR A 47 3.09 -8.86 -3.83
CA TYR A 47 2.98 -10.30 -3.54
C TYR A 47 3.40 -10.65 -2.10
N LYS A 48 4.36 -9.89 -1.55
CA LYS A 48 4.90 -10.14 -0.20
C LYS A 48 3.97 -9.63 0.90
N ARG A 49 3.23 -8.53 0.67
CA ARG A 49 2.26 -8.01 1.65
C ARG A 49 1.21 -9.04 2.08
N GLY A 50 0.69 -9.84 1.15
CA GLY A 50 -0.33 -10.85 1.48
C GLY A 50 0.19 -11.96 2.39
N ASN A 51 1.45 -12.37 2.20
CA ASN A 51 2.08 -13.41 3.01
C ASN A 51 2.48 -12.90 4.40
N GLU A 52 2.95 -11.65 4.50
CA GLU A 52 3.31 -11.02 5.77
C GLU A 52 2.09 -10.79 6.66
N ILE A 53 0.95 -10.35 6.10
CA ILE A 53 -0.31 -10.22 6.83
C ILE A 53 -0.80 -11.59 7.35
N GLY A 54 -0.65 -12.65 6.54
CA GLY A 54 -1.01 -14.01 6.95
C GLY A 54 -0.18 -14.52 8.12
N MET A 55 1.13 -14.24 8.12
CA MET A 55 2.03 -14.62 9.21
C MET A 55 1.73 -13.84 10.50
N GLU A 56 1.44 -12.54 10.41
CA GLU A 56 1.05 -11.71 11.56
C GLU A 56 -0.26 -12.19 12.19
N MET A 57 -1.29 -12.47 11.37
CA MET A 57 -2.56 -13.03 11.84
C MET A 57 -2.39 -14.41 12.50
N SER A 58 -1.52 -15.28 11.97
CA SER A 58 -1.25 -16.58 12.59
C SER A 58 -0.56 -16.44 13.96
N ARG A 59 0.34 -15.46 14.12
CA ARG A 59 1.00 -15.19 15.40
C ARG A 59 0.03 -14.60 16.42
N ASP A 60 -0.81 -13.67 15.99
CA ASP A 60 -1.78 -13.00 16.86
C ASP A 60 -2.88 -13.95 17.32
N THR A 61 -3.35 -14.84 16.43
CA THR A 61 -4.30 -15.90 16.82
C THR A 61 -3.69 -16.89 17.80
N GLN A 62 -2.40 -17.20 17.68
CA GLN A 62 -1.70 -18.06 18.65
C GLN A 62 -1.51 -17.34 20.00
N ALA A 63 -1.16 -16.06 20.00
CA ALA A 63 -1.08 -15.25 21.22
C ALA A 63 -2.43 -15.16 21.95
N ALA A 64 -3.53 -14.99 21.19
CA ALA A 64 -4.88 -15.01 21.73
C ALA A 64 -5.26 -16.37 22.34
N LYS A 65 -4.89 -17.49 21.69
CA LYS A 65 -5.07 -18.84 22.24
C LYS A 65 -4.30 -19.06 23.55
N LEU A 66 -3.15 -18.41 23.70
CA LEU A 66 -2.33 -18.44 24.91
C LEU A 66 -2.80 -17.43 25.98
N GLY A 67 -3.85 -16.65 25.73
CA GLY A 67 -4.35 -15.63 26.66
C GLY A 67 -3.41 -14.43 26.84
N LEU A 68 -2.42 -14.26 25.96
CA LEU A 68 -1.47 -13.16 26.01
C LEU A 68 -2.16 -11.87 25.55
N SER A 69 -2.22 -10.87 26.42
CA SER A 69 -2.80 -9.56 26.10
C SER A 69 -1.77 -8.44 26.30
N ALA A 70 -1.77 -7.47 25.40
CA ALA A 70 -0.94 -6.28 25.51
C ALA A 70 -1.75 -5.01 25.18
N GLN A 71 -1.50 -3.93 25.91
CA GLN A 71 -2.08 -2.61 25.64
C GLN A 71 -1.00 -1.71 25.04
N ILE A 72 -1.33 -1.06 23.93
CA ILE A 72 -0.42 -0.19 23.20
C ILE A 72 -0.87 1.26 23.37
N PHE A 73 0.06 2.13 23.77
CA PHE A 73 -0.13 3.56 23.90
C PHE A 73 0.79 4.27 22.93
N LEU A 74 0.21 5.07 22.03
CA LEU A 74 0.97 5.99 21.18
C LEU A 74 1.21 7.29 21.96
N ALA A 75 2.46 7.75 22.03
CA ALA A 75 2.77 9.05 22.58
C ALA A 75 2.26 10.17 21.65
N GLN A 76 1.95 11.33 22.22
CA GLN A 76 1.39 12.46 21.47
C GLN A 76 2.36 13.06 20.44
N ASP A 77 3.65 12.75 20.54
CA ASP A 77 4.67 13.11 19.56
C ASP A 77 4.64 12.23 18.30
N GLY A 78 3.81 11.18 18.27
CA GLY A 78 3.71 10.22 17.17
C GLY A 78 4.99 9.41 16.93
N ARG A 79 5.98 9.53 17.84
CA ARG A 79 7.35 9.05 17.61
C ARG A 79 7.77 7.97 18.60
N SER A 80 7.02 7.81 19.69
CA SER A 80 7.25 6.73 20.66
C SER A 80 6.00 5.89 20.89
N ILE A 81 6.21 4.58 21.02
CA ILE A 81 5.17 3.57 21.27
C ILE A 81 5.53 2.90 22.59
N ARG A 82 4.56 2.85 23.52
CA ARG A 82 4.68 2.11 24.78
C ARG A 82 3.74 0.91 24.75
N ALA A 83 4.27 -0.29 24.94
CA ALA A 83 3.48 -1.52 25.07
C ALA A 83 3.53 -2.02 26.52
N LEU A 84 2.37 -2.30 27.10
CA LEU A 84 2.21 -2.93 28.39
C LEU A 84 1.75 -4.38 28.19
N LEU A 85 2.56 -5.37 28.58
CA LEU A 85 2.16 -6.77 28.56
C LEU A 85 1.40 -7.09 29.85
N ILE A 86 0.23 -7.71 29.72
CA ILE A 86 -0.58 -8.15 30.85
C ILE A 86 -0.17 -9.60 31.17
N PRO A 87 0.35 -9.87 32.38
CA PRO A 87 0.69 -11.23 32.79
C PRO A 87 -0.55 -12.13 32.76
N MET A 88 -0.38 -13.38 32.32
CA MET A 88 -1.42 -14.38 32.46
C MET A 88 -1.67 -14.64 33.97
N PRO A 89 -2.93 -14.79 34.41
CA PRO A 89 -3.21 -15.16 35.79
C PRO A 89 -2.52 -16.49 36.12
N ASP A 90 -1.55 -16.46 37.04
CA ASP A 90 -0.97 -17.67 37.60
C ASP A 90 -2.08 -18.43 38.32
N PRO A 91 -2.40 -19.70 37.95
CA PRO A 91 -3.39 -20.48 38.68
C PRO A 91 -3.00 -20.50 40.16
N ALA A 92 -3.89 -19.93 40.99
CA ALA A 92 -3.65 -19.65 42.40
C ALA A 92 -2.87 -20.77 43.09
N GLN A 93 -1.57 -20.55 43.28
CA GLN A 93 -0.74 -21.49 44.02
C GLN A 93 -1.21 -21.47 45.48
N PRO A 94 -1.53 -22.63 46.09
CA PRO A 94 -1.96 -22.67 47.48
C PRO A 94 -0.81 -22.18 48.38
N ILE A 95 -0.94 -20.96 48.89
CA ILE A 95 0.02 -20.37 49.82
C ILE A 95 -0.10 -21.14 51.14
N THR A 96 0.89 -21.99 51.42
CA THR A 96 0.95 -22.75 52.68
C THR A 96 1.72 -21.95 53.71
N LEU A 97 1.00 -21.30 54.64
CA LEU A 97 1.58 -20.55 55.75
C LEU A 97 2.03 -21.50 56.86
N ARG A 98 3.34 -21.68 57.04
CA ARG A 98 3.91 -22.38 58.21
C ARG A 98 4.30 -21.36 59.26
N LEU A 99 3.55 -21.30 60.37
CA LEU A 99 4.00 -20.60 61.58
C LEU A 99 4.85 -21.55 62.42
N SER A 100 6.03 -21.09 62.82
CA SER A 100 6.88 -21.76 63.81
C SER A 100 7.17 -20.79 64.95
N HIS A 101 6.88 -21.20 66.17
CA HIS A 101 7.15 -20.44 67.38
C HIS A 101 8.43 -20.98 68.04
N PRO A 102 9.42 -20.12 68.37
CA PRO A 102 10.58 -20.52 69.14
C PRO A 102 10.18 -20.68 70.62
N THR A 103 10.34 -21.88 71.16
CA THR A 103 10.44 -22.10 72.62
C THR A 103 11.86 -21.85 73.08
#